data_AF-A0A376CKF2-F1
#
_entry.id   AF-A0A376CKF2-F1
#
_cell.length_a   1.000
_cell.length_b   1.000
_cell.length_c   1.000
_cell.angle_alpha   90.00
_cell.angle_beta   90.00
_cell.angle_gamma   90.00
#
_symmetry.space_group_name_H-M   'P 1'
#
loop_
_entity.id
_entity.type
_entity.pdbx_description
1 polymer ?
#
loop_
_entity_poly.entity_id
_entity_poly.type
_entity_poly.pdbx_seq_one_letter_code
_entity_poly.pdbx_strand_id
1 'polypeptide(L)'
;MRLSDDERSDAMSALGRALAEGRLTLSEYESRIGAVCNANNRNELAPLFRDIPHQPGAGTGVELYSANEIAETHQRGQKTRAGLLGLTTVGSIAGMILTTVATGSGIGVTFLLLIPVVFILLYVMKVGPAKWYVPSPRQLDRQRMREIQAAHAQETAQRRIERKQQFDQLTGEAMGLAQNALERFKDKGNRP
;
A
#
# COMPACT_ATOMS: atom_id res chain seq x y z
N MET A 1 -3.30 -1.72 -27.04
CA MET A 1 -3.59 -0.88 -25.85
C MET A 1 -2.48 0.15 -25.74
N ARG A 2 -2.83 1.44 -25.56
CA ARG A 2 -1.82 2.51 -25.39
C ARG A 2 -1.07 2.29 -24.09
N LEU A 3 0.23 2.56 -24.11
CA LEU A 3 1.09 2.43 -22.94
C LEU A 3 0.77 3.52 -21.92
N SER A 4 0.55 3.14 -20.66
CA SER A 4 0.42 4.13 -19.56
C SER A 4 1.80 4.65 -19.13
N ASP A 5 1.86 5.86 -18.59
CA ASP A 5 3.10 6.40 -18.02
C ASP A 5 3.60 5.55 -16.84
N ASP A 6 2.69 4.96 -16.07
CA ASP A 6 3.03 4.02 -14.99
C ASP A 6 3.70 2.75 -15.53
N GLU A 7 3.13 2.17 -16.58
CA GLU A 7 3.69 0.98 -17.25
C GLU A 7 5.06 1.29 -17.87
N ARG A 8 5.26 2.52 -18.37
CA ARG A 8 6.56 2.99 -18.87
C ARG A 8 7.59 3.09 -17.75
N SER A 9 7.22 3.68 -16.61
CA SER A 9 8.09 3.80 -15.43
C SER A 9 8.46 2.44 -14.84
N ASP A 10 7.51 1.50 -14.81
CA ASP A 10 7.73 0.12 -14.35
C ASP A 10 8.72 -0.62 -15.26
N ALA A 11 8.58 -0.47 -16.58
CA ALA A 11 9.50 -1.03 -17.55
C ALA A 11 10.93 -0.48 -17.39
N MET A 12 11.08 0.84 -17.20
CA MET A 12 12.40 1.45 -16.93
C MET A 12 13.02 0.91 -15.64
N SER A 13 12.20 0.76 -14.59
CA SER A 13 12.65 0.21 -13.30
C SER A 13 13.09 -1.25 -13.42
N ALA A 14 12.41 -2.06 -14.24
CA ALA A 14 12.79 -3.44 -14.52
C ALA A 14 14.13 -3.53 -15.26
N LEU A 15 14.38 -2.67 -16.25
CA LEU A 15 15.67 -2.58 -16.94
C LEU A 15 16.81 -2.17 -15.99
N GLY A 16 16.55 -1.23 -15.08
CA GLY A 16 17.53 -0.80 -14.07
C GLY A 16 17.92 -1.92 -13.11
N ARG A 17 16.98 -2.79 -12.71
CA ARG A 17 17.26 -3.98 -11.90
C ARG A 17 18.10 -5.00 -12.66
N ALA A 18 17.78 -5.25 -13.94
CA ALA A 18 18.56 -6.17 -14.78
C ALA A 18 20.02 -5.72 -14.96
N LEU A 19 20.26 -4.40 -15.06
CA LEU A 19 21.61 -3.82 -15.09
C LEU A 19 22.33 -3.99 -13.74
N ALA A 20 21.67 -3.71 -12.62
CA ALA A 20 22.24 -3.86 -11.28
C ALA A 20 22.60 -5.32 -10.94
N GLU A 21 21.85 -6.28 -11.47
CA GLU A 21 22.12 -7.72 -11.35
C GLU A 21 23.21 -8.21 -12.31
N GLY A 22 23.75 -7.35 -13.18
CA GLY A 22 24.76 -7.71 -14.18
C GLY A 22 24.24 -8.59 -15.32
N ARG A 23 22.91 -8.69 -15.46
CA ARG A 23 22.22 -9.49 -16.50
C ARG A 23 22.03 -8.73 -17.81
N LEU A 24 22.34 -7.44 -17.80
CA LEU A 24 22.25 -6.53 -18.93
C LEU A 24 23.52 -5.68 -18.94
N THR A 25 24.17 -5.54 -20.09
CA THR A 25 25.32 -4.64 -20.21
C THR A 25 24.87 -3.18 -20.30
N LEU A 26 25.75 -2.23 -19.99
CA LEU A 26 25.43 -0.80 -20.01
C LEU A 26 24.98 -0.33 -21.40
N SER A 27 25.62 -0.79 -22.47
CA SER A 27 25.26 -0.46 -23.86
C SER A 27 23.88 -0.99 -24.25
N GLU A 28 23.53 -2.19 -23.81
CA GLU A 28 22.21 -2.77 -24.04
C GLU A 28 21.13 -2.04 -23.22
N TYR A 29 21.45 -1.61 -22.00
CA TYR A 29 20.55 -0.81 -21.17
C TYR A 29 20.21 0.52 -21.84
N GLU A 30 21.22 1.25 -22.34
CA GLU A 30 21.02 2.53 -23.04
C GLU A 30 20.15 2.37 -24.30
N SER A 31 20.39 1.32 -25.08
CA SER A 31 19.57 1.03 -26.26
C SER A 31 18.12 0.69 -25.90
N ARG A 32 17.90 -0.09 -24.83
CA ARG A 32 16.57 -0.56 -24.43
C ARG A 32 15.77 0.54 -23.72
N ILE A 33 16.40 1.36 -22.89
CA ILE A 33 15.71 2.48 -22.22
C ILE A 33 15.26 3.55 -23.21
N GLY A 34 16.07 3.81 -24.25
CA GLY A 34 15.65 4.69 -25.36
C GLY A 34 14.43 4.13 -26.11
N ALA A 35 14.38 2.82 -26.32
CA ALA A 35 13.22 2.17 -26.94
C ALA A 35 11.96 2.22 -26.06
N VAL A 36 12.09 2.04 -24.73
CA VAL A 36 10.98 2.19 -23.77
C VAL A 36 10.43 3.62 -23.75
N CYS A 37 11.31 4.63 -23.80
CA CYS A 37 10.90 6.03 -23.84
C CYS A 37 10.07 6.38 -25.08
N ASN A 38 10.39 5.78 -26.22
CA ASN A 38 9.72 6.05 -27.50
C ASN A 38 8.51 5.14 -27.76
N ALA A 39 8.25 4.15 -26.88
CA ALA A 39 7.15 3.23 -27.03
C ALA A 39 5.80 3.92 -26.76
N ASN A 40 4.84 3.68 -27.66
CA ASN A 40 3.46 4.19 -27.56
C ASN A 40 2.46 3.10 -27.20
N ASN A 41 2.80 1.83 -27.49
CA ASN A 41 1.93 0.69 -27.27
C ASN A 41 2.55 -0.32 -26.31
N ARG A 42 1.72 -0.94 -25.46
CA ARG A 42 2.17 -1.97 -24.52
C ARG A 42 2.83 -3.18 -25.20
N ASN A 43 2.44 -3.49 -26.43
CA ASN A 43 2.99 -4.60 -27.21
C ASN A 43 4.45 -4.37 -27.63
N GLU A 44 4.92 -3.11 -27.65
CA GLU A 44 6.28 -2.75 -28.01
C GLU A 44 7.28 -3.03 -26.88
N LEU A 45 6.80 -3.22 -25.64
CA LEU A 45 7.63 -3.57 -24.49
C LEU A 45 8.03 -5.05 -24.47
N ALA A 46 7.11 -5.96 -24.82
CA ALA A 46 7.34 -7.41 -24.76
C ALA A 46 8.64 -7.89 -25.45
N PRO A 47 8.99 -7.45 -26.67
CA PRO A 47 10.24 -7.87 -27.30
C PRO A 47 11.50 -7.37 -26.58
N LEU A 48 11.43 -6.23 -25.87
CA LEU A 48 12.58 -5.63 -25.17
C LEU A 48 13.02 -6.42 -23.94
N PHE A 49 12.16 -7.29 -23.41
CA PHE A 49 12.46 -8.11 -22.23
C PHE A 49 12.62 -9.60 -22.56
N ARG A 50 12.36 -10.05 -23.80
CA ARG A 50 12.29 -11.47 -24.18
C ARG A 50 13.53 -12.29 -23.77
N ASP A 51 14.70 -11.70 -23.89
CA ASP A 51 15.98 -12.38 -23.63
C ASP A 51 16.45 -12.24 -22.18
N ILE A 52 15.73 -11.45 -21.36
CA ILE A 52 15.99 -11.29 -19.92
C ILE A 52 15.08 -12.30 -19.20
N PRO A 53 15.62 -13.33 -18.52
CA PRO A 53 14.79 -14.28 -17.80
C PRO A 53 13.99 -13.55 -16.73
N HIS A 54 12.68 -13.50 -16.93
CA HIS A 54 11.77 -12.85 -16.00
C HIS A 54 11.64 -13.74 -14.77
N GLN A 55 11.85 -13.18 -13.58
CA GLN A 55 11.29 -13.80 -12.38
C GLN A 55 9.76 -13.86 -12.55
N PRO A 56 9.12 -15.01 -12.26
CA PRO A 56 7.66 -15.12 -12.29
C PRO A 56 7.09 -14.12 -11.28
N GLY A 57 6.54 -13.03 -11.80
CA GLY A 57 6.12 -11.87 -11.03
C GLY A 57 5.92 -10.61 -11.88
N ALA A 58 6.53 -10.56 -13.07
CA ALA A 58 6.47 -9.38 -13.94
C ALA A 58 5.45 -9.45 -15.10
N GLY A 59 4.57 -10.45 -15.16
CA GLY A 59 3.63 -10.51 -16.26
C GLY A 59 2.60 -11.63 -16.15
N THR A 60 1.52 -11.34 -15.43
CA THR A 60 0.12 -11.79 -15.60
C THR A 60 -0.55 -11.60 -14.25
N GLY A 61 -1.69 -10.89 -14.22
CA GLY A 61 -2.33 -10.45 -12.99
C GLY A 61 -2.43 -11.54 -11.92
N VAL A 62 -1.80 -11.27 -10.77
CA VAL A 62 -2.12 -11.90 -9.50
C VAL A 62 -2.22 -10.77 -8.48
N GLU A 63 -3.46 -10.54 -8.10
CA GLU A 63 -3.95 -10.03 -6.83
C GLU A 63 -2.97 -10.03 -5.63
N LEU A 64 -3.07 -8.95 -4.85
CA LEU A 64 -3.05 -8.95 -3.37
C LEU A 64 -1.69 -9.17 -2.67
N TYR A 65 -0.85 -8.13 -2.66
CA TYR A 65 -0.49 -7.50 -1.38
C TYR A 65 0.17 -6.13 -1.62
N SER A 66 -0.37 -5.11 -0.95
CA SER A 66 0.38 -3.96 -0.45
C SER A 66 0.80 -2.79 -1.36
N ALA A 67 0.17 -2.45 -2.48
CA ALA A 67 0.41 -1.09 -3.04
C ALA A 67 0.03 0.02 -2.03
N ASN A 68 -1.00 -0.23 -1.20
CA ASN A 68 -1.36 0.61 -0.05
C ASN A 68 -0.48 0.37 1.20
N GLU A 69 0.06 -0.83 1.42
CA GLU A 69 0.86 -1.18 2.61
C GLU A 69 2.37 -0.90 2.42
N ILE A 70 2.87 -0.89 1.18
CA ILE A 70 4.16 -0.32 0.75
C ILE A 70 4.10 1.21 0.83
N ALA A 71 2.97 1.83 0.45
CA ALA A 71 2.77 3.27 0.63
C ALA A 71 2.67 3.68 2.12
N GLU A 72 2.01 2.88 2.97
CA GLU A 72 1.95 3.11 4.42
C GLU A 72 3.31 2.91 5.11
N THR A 73 4.10 1.92 4.71
CA THR A 73 5.46 1.71 5.26
C THR A 73 6.44 2.82 4.83
N HIS A 74 6.34 3.36 3.61
CA HIS A 74 7.16 4.49 3.18
C HIS A 74 6.83 5.80 3.91
N GLN A 75 5.56 6.08 4.22
CA GLN A 75 5.17 7.26 5.00
C GLN A 75 5.58 7.16 6.49
N ARG A 76 5.64 5.93 7.03
CA ARG A 76 6.13 5.69 8.40
C ARG A 76 7.65 5.86 8.48
N GLY A 77 8.39 5.43 7.45
CA GLY A 77 9.86 5.55 7.38
C GLY A 77 10.39 6.98 7.20
N GLN A 78 9.69 7.86 6.47
CA GLN A 78 10.13 9.25 6.30
C GLN A 78 10.13 10.05 7.61
N LYS A 79 9.12 9.85 8.46
CA LYS A 79 9.02 10.55 9.75
C LYS A 79 10.08 10.07 10.75
N THR A 80 10.42 8.78 10.72
CA THR A 80 11.49 8.20 11.57
C THR A 80 12.89 8.63 11.11
N ARG A 81 13.14 8.71 9.80
CA ARG A 81 14.42 9.19 9.25
C ARG A 81 14.60 10.70 9.48
N ALA A 82 13.54 11.49 9.32
CA ALA A 82 13.56 12.91 9.67
C ALA A 82 13.71 13.13 11.18
N GLY A 83 13.09 12.28 12.01
CA GLY A 83 13.28 12.28 13.46
C GLY A 83 14.71 11.96 13.87
N LEU A 84 15.35 10.95 13.25
CA LEU A 84 16.73 10.55 13.51
C LEU A 84 17.75 11.62 13.06
N LEU A 85 17.56 12.20 11.88
CA LEU A 85 18.37 13.34 11.40
C LEU A 85 18.19 14.58 12.30
N GLY A 86 16.97 14.84 12.77
CA GLY A 86 16.70 15.90 13.74
C GLY A 86 17.42 15.65 15.08
N LEU A 87 17.35 14.42 15.61
CA LEU A 87 17.96 14.06 16.89
C LEU A 87 19.50 14.13 16.86
N THR A 88 20.11 13.66 15.76
CA THR A 88 21.56 13.71 15.57
C THR A 88 22.06 15.15 15.47
N THR A 89 21.37 16.00 14.70
CA THR A 89 21.72 17.43 14.59
C THR A 89 21.60 18.16 15.93
N VAL A 90 20.53 17.90 16.69
CA VAL A 90 20.34 18.49 18.03
C VAL A 90 21.39 17.97 19.01
N GLY A 91 21.73 16.67 18.97
CA GLY A 91 22.78 16.07 19.81
C GLY A 91 24.17 16.64 19.56
N SER A 92 24.54 16.87 18.29
CA SER A 92 25.82 17.49 17.92
C SER A 92 25.92 18.94 18.41
N ILE A 93 24.83 19.71 18.30
CA ILE A 93 24.77 21.10 18.75
C ILE A 93 24.80 21.19 20.28
N ALA A 94 24.06 20.31 20.98
CA ALA A 94 24.08 20.23 22.44
C ALA A 94 25.46 19.82 22.97
N GLY A 95 26.13 18.86 22.33
CA GLY A 95 27.51 18.48 22.66
C GLY A 95 28.50 19.62 22.48
N MET A 96 28.36 20.42 21.41
CA MET A 96 29.19 21.60 21.18
C MET A 96 28.95 22.69 22.23
N ILE A 97 27.69 22.96 22.62
CA ILE A 97 27.34 23.91 23.69
C ILE A 97 27.88 23.46 25.06
N LEU A 98 27.80 22.16 25.38
CA LEU A 98 28.35 21.65 26.63
C LEU A 98 29.88 21.85 26.71
N THR A 99 30.55 21.69 25.56
CA THR A 99 31.99 21.88 25.42
C THR A 99 32.40 23.36 25.55
N THR A 100 31.58 24.29 25.05
CA THR A 100 31.83 25.75 25.20
C THR A 100 31.52 26.28 26.60
N VAL A 101 30.51 25.73 27.29
CA VAL A 101 30.22 26.05 28.70
C VAL A 101 31.34 25.52 29.62
N ALA A 102 31.84 24.31 29.37
CA ALA A 102 32.93 23.71 30.13
C ALA A 102 34.27 24.48 29.99
N THR A 103 34.49 25.16 28.86
CA THR A 103 35.70 25.95 28.58
C THR A 103 35.55 27.44 28.93
N GLY A 104 34.42 27.87 29.50
CA GLY A 104 34.22 29.21 30.07
C GLY A 104 34.22 30.39 29.08
N SER A 105 34.30 30.14 27.78
CA SER A 105 34.72 31.15 26.80
C SER A 105 33.63 31.58 25.80
N GLY A 106 32.34 31.61 26.16
CA GLY A 106 31.31 31.89 25.14
C GLY A 106 29.86 32.07 25.56
N ILE A 107 29.59 32.64 26.74
CA ILE A 107 28.22 32.82 27.26
C ILE A 107 27.31 33.55 26.25
N GLY A 108 27.84 34.52 25.49
CA GLY A 108 27.07 35.26 24.48
C GLY A 108 26.68 34.46 23.23
N VAL A 109 27.52 33.50 22.79
CA VAL A 109 27.25 32.69 21.59
C VAL A 109 26.20 31.62 21.89
N THR A 110 26.19 31.11 23.13
CA THR A 110 25.21 30.12 23.59
C THR A 110 23.78 30.66 23.56
N PHE A 111 23.54 31.88 24.03
CA PHE A 111 22.20 32.50 23.99
C PHE A 111 21.74 32.81 22.56
N LEU A 112 22.66 33.19 21.66
CA LEU A 112 22.35 33.47 20.25
C LEU A 112 22.01 32.18 19.49
N LEU A 113 22.66 31.06 19.80
CA LEU A 113 22.34 29.74 19.23
C LEU A 113 21.11 29.07 19.88
N LEU A 114 20.73 29.44 21.10
CA LEU A 114 19.55 28.89 21.78
C LEU A 114 18.24 29.28 21.06
N ILE A 115 18.17 30.50 20.50
CA ILE A 115 17.00 31.00 19.76
C ILE A 115 16.63 30.12 18.55
N PRO A 116 17.55 29.82 17.60
CA PRO A 116 17.22 28.95 16.47
C PRO A 116 16.99 27.49 16.90
N VAL A 117 17.67 27.01 17.94
CA VAL A 117 17.45 25.64 18.47
C VAL A 117 16.04 25.49 19.04
N VAL A 118 15.58 26.46 19.84
CA VAL A 118 14.20 26.46 20.37
C VAL A 118 13.19 26.63 19.24
N PHE A 119 13.47 27.45 18.22
CA PHE A 119 12.60 27.59 17.06
C PHE A 119 12.47 26.28 16.27
N ILE A 120 13.57 25.58 16.02
CA ILE A 120 13.59 24.28 15.36
C ILE A 120 12.90 23.22 16.23
N LEU A 121 13.12 23.23 17.55
CA LEU A 121 12.45 22.32 18.49
C LEU A 121 10.93 22.53 18.48
N LEU A 122 10.45 23.78 18.49
CA LEU A 122 9.02 24.09 18.41
C LEU A 122 8.42 23.71 17.05
N TYR A 123 9.18 23.93 15.97
CA TYR A 123 8.77 23.56 14.62
C TYR A 123 8.69 22.03 14.45
N VAL A 124 9.67 21.28 14.99
CA VAL A 124 9.77 19.81 14.89
C VAL A 124 8.86 19.10 15.88
N MET A 125 8.73 19.57 17.13
CA MET A 125 7.73 19.06 18.09
C MET A 125 6.29 19.43 17.71
N LYS A 126 6.10 20.19 16.62
CA LYS A 126 4.79 20.44 16.03
C LYS A 126 3.79 20.99 17.06
N VAL A 127 4.27 21.89 17.92
CA VAL A 127 3.41 22.74 18.78
C VAL A 127 2.84 23.87 17.91
N GLY A 128 2.22 23.48 16.79
CA GLY A 128 1.48 24.33 15.89
C GLY A 128 -0.01 24.14 16.15
N PRO A 129 -0.84 25.20 16.06
CA PRO A 129 -2.24 25.11 16.44
C PRO A 129 -2.95 24.07 15.56
N ALA A 130 -3.77 23.21 16.17
CA ALA A 130 -4.42 22.05 15.55
C ALA A 130 -5.15 22.33 14.21
N LYS A 131 -5.49 23.61 13.97
CA LYS A 131 -6.02 24.16 12.73
C LYS A 131 -5.11 24.07 11.49
N TRP A 132 -3.84 23.68 11.63
CA TRP A 132 -2.97 23.41 10.47
C TRP A 132 -3.06 21.96 9.98
N TYR A 133 -3.77 21.10 10.70
CA TYR A 133 -3.97 19.69 10.37
C TYR A 133 -5.44 19.37 10.15
N VAL A 134 -6.25 20.33 9.69
CA VAL A 134 -7.58 20.04 9.17
C VAL A 134 -7.43 19.24 7.88
N PRO A 135 -7.80 17.95 7.85
CA PRO A 135 -7.77 17.16 6.63
C PRO A 135 -8.69 17.81 5.61
N SER A 136 -8.26 17.87 4.35
CA SER A 136 -9.09 18.46 3.30
C SER A 136 -10.45 17.74 3.23
N PRO A 137 -11.58 18.43 3.01
CA PRO A 137 -12.92 17.83 3.02
C PRO A 137 -13.07 16.63 2.07
N ARG A 138 -12.34 16.63 0.95
CA ARG A 138 -12.30 15.50 0.00
C ARG A 138 -11.68 14.22 0.57
N GLN A 139 -10.77 14.32 1.54
CA GLN A 139 -10.19 13.15 2.19
C GLN A 139 -11.19 12.52 3.16
N LEU A 140 -12.03 13.34 3.81
CA LEU A 140 -13.08 12.86 4.69
C LEU A 140 -14.15 12.09 3.90
N ASP A 141 -14.56 12.61 2.74
CA ASP A 141 -15.53 11.94 1.86
C ASP A 141 -15.06 10.56 1.40
N ARG A 142 -13.77 10.43 1.03
CA ARG A 142 -13.19 9.14 0.65
C ARG A 142 -13.17 8.14 1.80
N GLN A 143 -12.89 8.59 3.01
CA GLN A 143 -12.93 7.73 4.20
C GLN A 143 -14.37 7.27 4.50
N ARG A 144 -15.34 8.19 4.47
CA ARG A 144 -16.76 7.88 4.64
C ARG A 144 -17.26 6.89 3.61
N MET A 145 -16.86 7.05 2.34
CA MET A 145 -17.29 6.14 1.29
C MET A 145 -16.72 4.73 1.47
N ARG A 146 -15.49 4.60 2.00
CA ARG A 146 -14.92 3.30 2.37
C ARG A 146 -15.64 2.66 3.55
N GLU A 147 -16.01 3.43 4.57
CA GLU A 147 -16.79 2.93 5.70
C GLU A 147 -18.16 2.41 5.25
N ILE A 148 -18.86 3.15 4.39
CA ILE A 148 -20.18 2.76 3.85
C ILE A 148 -20.05 1.51 2.97
N GLN A 149 -19.04 1.46 2.11
CA GLN A 149 -18.79 0.28 1.26
C GLN A 149 -18.46 -0.96 2.11
N ALA A 150 -17.63 -0.80 3.15
CA ALA A 150 -17.29 -1.89 4.06
C ALA A 150 -18.51 -2.39 4.84
N ALA A 151 -19.37 -1.48 5.32
CA ALA A 151 -20.62 -1.82 5.99
C ALA A 151 -21.57 -2.60 5.06
N HIS A 152 -21.78 -2.12 3.83
CA HIS A 152 -22.61 -2.84 2.85
C HIS A 152 -22.04 -4.19 2.43
N ALA A 153 -20.72 -4.32 2.32
CA ALA A 153 -20.08 -5.59 2.04
C ALA A 153 -20.40 -6.62 3.14
N GLN A 154 -20.41 -6.21 4.41
CA GLN A 154 -20.78 -7.09 5.53
C GLN A 154 -22.25 -7.50 5.49
N GLU A 155 -23.18 -6.57 5.23
CA GLU A 155 -24.61 -6.88 5.12
C GLU A 155 -24.90 -7.89 4.00
N THR A 156 -24.28 -7.70 2.83
CA THR A 156 -24.47 -8.63 1.70
C THR A 156 -23.89 -10.00 1.98
N ALA A 157 -22.78 -10.08 2.72
CA ALA A 157 -22.21 -11.35 3.17
C ALA A 157 -23.16 -12.06 4.15
N GLN A 158 -23.76 -11.36 5.11
CA GLN A 158 -24.72 -11.94 6.06
C GLN A 158 -25.97 -12.47 5.34
N ARG A 159 -26.58 -11.69 4.45
CA ARG A 159 -27.77 -12.14 3.67
C ARG A 159 -27.48 -13.34 2.78
N ARG A 160 -26.24 -13.53 2.32
CA ARG A 160 -25.85 -14.72 1.56
C ARG A 160 -25.82 -15.97 2.44
N ILE A 161 -25.37 -15.84 3.68
CA ILE A 161 -25.33 -16.95 4.65
C ILE A 161 -26.76 -17.33 5.04
N GLU A 162 -27.62 -16.35 5.35
CA GLU A 162 -29.03 -16.60 5.69
C GLU A 162 -29.80 -17.31 4.57
N ARG A 163 -29.63 -16.86 3.32
CA ARG A 163 -30.28 -17.50 2.17
C ARG A 163 -29.85 -18.95 1.97
N LYS A 164 -28.58 -19.27 2.22
CA LYS A 164 -28.11 -20.66 2.17
C LYS A 164 -28.79 -21.51 3.23
N GLN A 165 -28.88 -21.01 4.46
CA GLN A 165 -29.55 -21.72 5.55
C GLN A 165 -31.03 -21.96 5.26
N GLN A 166 -31.75 -20.96 4.74
CA GLN A 166 -33.15 -21.10 4.33
C GLN A 166 -33.29 -22.13 3.20
N PHE A 167 -32.40 -22.10 2.22
CA PHE A 167 -32.42 -23.06 1.12
C PHE A 167 -32.17 -24.50 1.60
N ASP A 168 -31.22 -24.70 2.50
CA ASP A 168 -30.91 -26.00 3.07
C ASP A 168 -32.09 -26.55 3.90
N GLN A 169 -32.76 -25.69 4.67
CA GLN A 169 -33.97 -26.04 5.41
C GLN A 169 -35.12 -26.45 4.48
N LEU A 170 -35.41 -25.63 3.45
CA LEU A 170 -36.46 -25.92 2.47
C LEU A 170 -36.15 -27.21 1.69
N THR A 171 -34.89 -27.45 1.34
CA THR A 171 -34.46 -28.67 0.67
C THR A 171 -34.66 -29.89 1.57
N GLY A 172 -34.31 -29.80 2.85
CA GLY A 172 -34.54 -30.85 3.84
C GLY A 172 -36.02 -31.15 4.05
N GLU A 173 -36.85 -30.13 4.18
CA GLU A 173 -38.30 -30.28 4.34
C GLU A 173 -38.96 -30.86 3.08
N ALA A 174 -38.56 -30.40 1.89
CA ALA A 174 -39.03 -30.94 0.62
C ALA A 174 -38.64 -32.42 0.44
N MET A 175 -37.40 -32.80 0.79
CA MET A 175 -36.94 -34.19 0.78
C MET A 175 -37.76 -35.06 1.73
N GLY A 176 -38.03 -34.57 2.95
CA GLY A 176 -38.87 -35.27 3.93
C GLY A 176 -40.31 -35.45 3.44
N LEU A 177 -40.92 -34.42 2.86
CA LEU A 177 -42.25 -34.49 2.26
C LEU A 177 -42.30 -35.47 1.08
N ALA A 178 -41.27 -35.46 0.23
CA ALA A 178 -41.16 -36.39 -0.89
C ALA A 178 -41.01 -37.84 -0.42
N GLN A 179 -40.20 -38.08 0.61
CA GLN A 179 -40.01 -39.41 1.19
C GLN A 179 -41.28 -39.93 1.86
N ASN A 180 -41.94 -39.09 2.67
CA ASN A 180 -43.22 -39.43 3.30
C ASN A 180 -44.32 -39.72 2.26
N ALA A 181 -44.37 -38.95 1.16
CA ALA A 181 -45.29 -39.23 0.07
C ALA A 181 -45.01 -40.58 -0.58
N LEU A 182 -43.73 -40.88 -0.86
CA LEU A 182 -43.30 -42.14 -1.45
C LEU A 182 -43.64 -43.33 -0.55
N GLU A 183 -43.38 -43.23 0.75
CA GLU A 183 -43.72 -44.26 1.74
C GLU A 183 -45.23 -44.49 1.82
N ARG A 184 -46.03 -43.43 1.78
CA ARG A 184 -47.50 -43.53 1.78
C ARG A 184 -48.04 -44.23 0.53
N PHE A 185 -47.43 -44.01 -0.64
CA PHE A 185 -47.77 -44.73 -1.86
C PHE A 185 -47.37 -46.21 -1.77
N LYS A 186 -46.20 -46.51 -1.20
CA LYS A 186 -45.74 -47.89 -0.98
C LYS A 186 -46.63 -48.66 0.00
N ASP A 187 -47.06 -48.06 1.11
CA ASP A 187 -47.97 -48.69 2.08
C ASP A 187 -49.34 -49.00 1.47
N LYS A 188 -49.88 -48.11 0.63
CA LYS A 188 -51.15 -48.37 -0.09
C LYS A 188 -51.07 -49.54 -1.07
N GLY A 189 -49.91 -49.76 -1.70
CA GLY A 189 -49.70 -50.87 -2.64
C GLY A 189 -49.48 -52.24 -1.99
N ASN A 190 -49.21 -52.28 -0.67
CA ASN A 190 -48.86 -53.51 0.06
C ASN A 190 -50.00 -54.04 0.95
N ARG A 191 -51.22 -53.51 0.82
CA ARG A 191 -52.41 -54.04 1.52
C ARG A 191 -53.04 -55.14 0.64
N PRO A 192 -53.14 -56.40 1.15
CA PRO A 192 -53.70 -57.53 0.40
C PRO A 192 -55.21 -57.40 0.15
#